data_AF-A0A1V5MV68-F1
#
_entry.id   AF-A0A1V5MV68-F1
#
_cell.length_a   1.000
_cell.length_b   1.000
_cell.length_c   1.000
_cell.angle_alpha   90.00
_cell.angle_beta   90.00
_cell.angle_gamma   90.00
#
_symmetry.space_group_name_H-M   'P 1'
#
loop_
_entity.id
_entity.type
_entity.pdbx_description
1 polymer ?
#
loop_
_entity_poly.entity_id
_entity_poly.type
_entity_poly.pdbx_seq_one_letter_code
_entity_poly.pdbx_strand_id
1 'polypeptide(L)'
;MIENLNDLDADIVFIKNIDNVVPDRLKDTTVRYKQVLAGLLVQLRERTFNYLNLLDSGHYTHDQLVEIIQFLQRNLCTRYDDTKLLEDAELAVYLRHKLNRPIRVCGMVRNQGEPGGGPFWTYNQDGSYSLQILESSQIDLSDPAKKALFEQGTHFNPVDLVCSLTDYQGAHFNLPDFVDEQTGFISEKSKGGKVLKALERPGLWNGAMSDWNTVFVEVPLLTFNPVKTVNDLLRPEHQPA
;
A
#
# COMPACT_ATOMS: atom_id res chain seq x y z
N MET A 1 -4.45 15.08 -0.08
CA MET A 1 -4.20 14.15 -1.19
C MET A 1 -5.10 12.91 -1.08
N ILE A 2 -5.28 12.33 0.11
CA ILE A 2 -6.26 11.24 0.32
C ILE A 2 -7.70 11.72 0.09
N GLU A 3 -7.99 12.99 0.35
CA GLU A 3 -9.28 13.63 0.10
C GLU A 3 -9.64 13.57 -1.38
N ASN A 4 -8.68 13.81 -2.28
CA ASN A 4 -8.91 13.68 -3.72
C ASN A 4 -9.25 12.25 -4.14
N LEU A 5 -8.70 11.24 -3.46
CA LEU A 5 -9.02 9.83 -3.72
C LEU A 5 -10.39 9.47 -3.14
N ASN A 6 -10.73 10.04 -1.98
CA ASN A 6 -12.00 9.87 -1.28
C ASN A 6 -13.18 10.41 -2.09
N ASP A 7 -12.97 11.51 -2.81
CA ASP A 7 -14.01 12.17 -3.61
C ASP A 7 -14.28 11.47 -4.96
N LEU A 8 -13.57 10.38 -5.28
CA LEU A 8 -13.78 9.62 -6.51
C LEU A 8 -14.98 8.67 -6.37
N ASP A 9 -15.92 8.79 -7.31
CA ASP A 9 -17.02 7.84 -7.52
C ASP A 9 -16.54 6.62 -8.33
N ALA A 10 -15.73 5.78 -7.70
CA ALA A 10 -15.20 4.55 -8.30
C ALA A 10 -14.88 3.46 -7.25
N ASP A 11 -15.27 2.22 -7.54
CA ASP A 11 -14.91 1.05 -6.72
C ASP A 11 -13.41 0.76 -6.75
N ILE A 12 -12.83 0.74 -7.96
CA ILE A 12 -11.44 0.36 -8.21
C ILE A 12 -10.73 1.51 -8.90
N VAL A 13 -9.61 1.93 -8.31
CA VAL A 13 -8.80 3.05 -8.81
C VAL A 13 -7.39 2.60 -9.10
N PHE A 14 -6.86 3.00 -10.26
CA PHE A 14 -5.47 2.80 -10.64
C PHE A 14 -4.69 4.09 -10.39
N ILE A 15 -3.64 4.03 -9.58
CA ILE A 15 -2.77 5.16 -9.27
C ILE A 15 -1.42 4.89 -9.91
N LYS A 16 -0.97 5.83 -10.76
CA LYS A 16 0.36 5.79 -11.36
C LYS A 16 0.93 7.20 -11.46
N ASN A 17 2.22 7.36 -11.16
CA ASN A 17 2.88 8.65 -11.37
C ASN A 17 2.99 8.99 -12.86
N ILE A 18 2.76 10.27 -13.17
CA ILE A 18 2.76 10.78 -14.55
C ILE A 18 4.14 10.71 -15.21
N ASP A 19 5.21 10.80 -14.42
CA ASP A 19 6.59 10.71 -14.88
C ASP A 19 6.98 9.29 -15.34
N ASN A 20 6.13 8.29 -15.08
CA ASN A 20 6.34 6.88 -15.45
C ASN A 20 5.58 6.47 -16.73
N VAL A 21 5.07 7.43 -17.49
CA VAL A 21 4.38 7.18 -18.76
C VAL A 21 5.39 6.94 -19.88
N VAL A 22 5.14 5.89 -20.67
CA VAL A 22 5.98 5.48 -21.80
C VAL A 22 5.23 5.60 -23.13
N PRO A 23 5.94 5.68 -24.27
CA PRO A 23 5.32 5.60 -25.61
C PRO A 23 4.53 4.31 -25.81
N ASP A 24 3.55 4.33 -26.71
CA ASP A 24 2.61 3.21 -26.93
C ASP A 24 3.30 1.86 -27.18
N ARG A 25 4.43 1.87 -27.91
CA ARG A 25 5.23 0.65 -28.20
C ARG A 25 5.74 -0.09 -26.96
N LEU A 26 5.77 0.55 -25.78
CA LEU A 26 6.25 -0.02 -24.51
C LEU A 26 5.14 -0.27 -23.49
N LYS A 27 3.88 0.05 -23.84
CA LYS A 27 2.76 -0.04 -22.88
C LYS A 27 2.31 -1.46 -22.59
N ASP A 28 2.50 -2.41 -23.50
CA ASP A 28 1.96 -3.78 -23.38
C ASP A 28 2.33 -4.46 -22.07
N THR A 29 3.60 -4.39 -21.65
CA THR A 29 4.05 -4.94 -20.36
C THR A 29 3.38 -4.25 -19.18
N THR A 30 3.26 -2.92 -19.22
CA THR A 30 2.58 -2.15 -18.16
C THR A 30 1.11 -2.52 -18.08
N VAL A 31 0.41 -2.64 -19.22
CA VAL A 31 -1.00 -3.01 -19.28
C VAL A 31 -1.22 -4.41 -18.72
N ARG A 32 -0.39 -5.38 -19.13
CA ARG A 32 -0.45 -6.75 -18.63
C ARG A 32 -0.30 -6.81 -17.11
N TYR A 33 0.69 -6.12 -16.55
CA TYR A 33 0.89 -6.14 -15.11
C TYR A 33 -0.17 -5.36 -14.35
N LYS A 34 -0.74 -4.28 -14.89
CA LYS A 34 -1.93 -3.63 -14.32
C LYS A 34 -3.12 -4.60 -14.24
N GLN A 35 -3.34 -5.43 -15.26
CA GLN A 35 -4.37 -6.47 -15.22
C GLN A 35 -4.08 -7.54 -14.16
N VAL A 36 -2.82 -7.92 -13.97
CA VAL A 36 -2.41 -8.85 -12.89
C VAL A 36 -2.70 -8.25 -11.51
N LEU A 37 -2.29 -7.00 -11.26
CA LEU A 37 -2.53 -6.32 -9.98
C LEU A 37 -4.04 -6.19 -9.71
N ALA A 38 -4.81 -5.78 -10.71
CA ALA A 38 -6.27 -5.65 -10.60
C ALA A 38 -6.96 -6.99 -10.40
N GLY A 39 -6.54 -8.03 -11.12
CA GLY A 39 -7.07 -9.38 -10.95
C GLY A 39 -6.82 -9.93 -9.54
N LEU A 40 -5.61 -9.71 -9.00
CA LEU A 40 -5.31 -10.08 -7.62
C LEU A 40 -6.16 -9.29 -6.61
N LEU A 41 -6.30 -7.98 -6.81
CA LEU A 41 -7.14 -7.13 -5.97
C LEU A 41 -8.59 -7.63 -5.93
N VAL A 42 -9.18 -7.93 -7.10
CA VAL A 42 -10.56 -8.45 -7.18
C VAL A 42 -10.69 -9.78 -6.45
N GLN A 43 -9.75 -10.71 -6.62
CA GLN A 43 -9.76 -11.99 -5.92
C GLN A 43 -9.67 -11.84 -4.40
N LEU A 44 -8.78 -10.97 -3.92
CA LEU A 44 -8.65 -10.68 -2.49
C LEU A 44 -9.91 -10.01 -1.94
N ARG A 45 -10.47 -9.04 -2.67
CA ARG A 45 -11.70 -8.33 -2.32
C ARG A 45 -12.88 -9.29 -2.18
N GLU A 46 -13.13 -10.13 -3.18
CA GLU A 46 -14.22 -11.12 -3.14
C GLU A 46 -14.10 -12.06 -1.94
N ARG A 47 -12.90 -12.56 -1.67
CA ARG A 47 -12.66 -13.46 -0.53
C ARG A 47 -12.85 -12.74 0.81
N THR A 48 -12.33 -11.52 0.94
CA THR A 48 -12.55 -10.64 2.11
C THR A 48 -14.05 -10.41 2.35
N PHE A 49 -14.82 -10.13 1.30
CA PHE A 49 -16.25 -9.85 1.41
C PHE A 49 -17.05 -11.09 1.87
N ASN A 50 -16.70 -12.27 1.36
CA ASN A 50 -17.30 -13.52 1.81
C ASN A 50 -17.05 -13.77 3.31
N TYR A 51 -15.84 -13.49 3.80
CA TYR A 51 -15.55 -13.61 5.22
C TYR A 51 -16.26 -12.56 6.07
N LEU A 52 -16.37 -11.31 5.60
CA LEU A 52 -17.13 -10.28 6.30
C LEU A 52 -18.61 -10.66 6.42
N ASN A 53 -19.21 -11.17 5.34
CA ASN A 53 -20.59 -11.69 5.38
C ASN A 53 -20.75 -12.86 6.35
N LEU A 54 -19.78 -13.79 6.39
CA LEU A 54 -19.79 -14.91 7.34
C LEU A 54 -19.70 -14.41 8.80
N LEU A 55 -18.78 -13.50 9.10
CA LEU A 55 -18.61 -12.92 10.44
C LEU A 55 -19.86 -12.16 10.88
N ASP A 56 -20.45 -11.36 9.99
CA ASP A 56 -21.66 -10.57 10.27
C ASP A 56 -22.92 -11.44 10.43
N SER A 57 -22.93 -12.65 9.86
CA SER A 57 -24.02 -13.58 10.09
C SER A 57 -24.12 -14.04 11.54
N GLY A 58 -23.03 -13.96 12.32
CA GLY A 58 -22.92 -14.53 13.67
C GLY A 58 -22.88 -16.06 13.71
N HIS A 59 -22.94 -16.74 12.56
CA HIS A 59 -22.97 -18.20 12.44
C HIS A 59 -21.67 -18.71 11.83
N TYR A 60 -20.61 -18.70 12.63
CA TYR A 60 -19.29 -19.20 12.25
C TYR A 60 -18.78 -20.25 13.23
N THR A 61 -17.92 -21.15 12.75
CA THR A 61 -17.20 -22.11 13.58
C THR A 61 -15.79 -21.59 13.92
N HIS A 62 -15.19 -22.14 14.98
CA HIS A 62 -13.80 -21.85 15.31
C HIS A 62 -12.84 -22.15 14.14
N ASP A 63 -13.06 -23.27 13.42
CA ASP A 63 -12.25 -23.63 12.24
C ASP A 63 -12.33 -22.57 11.14
N GLN A 64 -13.50 -21.95 10.93
CA GLN A 64 -13.65 -20.85 9.99
C GLN A 64 -12.90 -19.60 10.47
N LEU A 65 -12.90 -19.28 11.77
CA LEU A 65 -12.10 -18.18 12.31
C LEU A 65 -10.60 -18.42 12.08
N VAL A 66 -10.12 -19.66 12.30
CA VAL A 66 -8.73 -20.06 12.02
C VAL A 66 -8.39 -19.91 10.53
N GLU A 67 -9.30 -20.30 9.63
CA GLU A 67 -9.14 -20.09 8.19
C GLU A 67 -8.99 -18.60 7.85
N ILE A 68 -9.84 -17.74 8.44
CA ILE A 68 -9.81 -16.29 8.22
C ILE A 68 -8.50 -15.70 8.75
N ILE A 69 -8.00 -16.14 9.91
CA ILE A 69 -6.67 -15.74 10.42
C ILE A 69 -5.60 -16.10 9.38
N GLN A 70 -5.61 -17.33 8.87
CA GLN A 70 -4.62 -17.76 7.87
C GLN A 70 -4.68 -16.91 6.61
N PHE A 71 -5.88 -16.56 6.14
CA PHE A 71 -6.06 -15.64 5.02
C PHE A 71 -5.49 -14.24 5.33
N LEU A 72 -5.83 -13.66 6.47
CA LEU A 72 -5.33 -12.35 6.89
C LEU A 72 -3.79 -12.33 6.93
N GLN A 73 -3.17 -13.39 7.47
CA GLN A 73 -1.71 -13.48 7.64
C GLN A 73 -0.96 -13.79 6.34
N ARG A 74 -1.50 -14.65 5.48
CA ARG A 74 -0.82 -15.14 4.27
C ARG A 74 -1.15 -14.36 3.02
N ASN A 75 -2.39 -13.87 2.89
CA ASN A 75 -2.87 -13.21 1.69
C ASN A 75 -2.93 -11.69 1.83
N LEU A 76 -3.36 -11.17 2.99
CA LEU A 76 -3.40 -9.73 3.26
C LEU A 76 -2.18 -9.21 4.01
N CYS A 77 -1.30 -10.13 4.43
CA CYS A 77 -0.05 -9.82 5.10
C CYS A 77 -0.25 -8.90 6.32
N THR A 78 -1.23 -9.23 7.16
CA THR A 78 -1.45 -8.60 8.45
C THR A 78 -1.40 -9.64 9.56
N ARG A 79 -0.63 -9.37 10.61
CA ARG A 79 -0.37 -10.32 11.70
C ARG A 79 -0.54 -9.66 13.04
N TYR A 80 -0.97 -10.44 14.02
CA TYR A 80 -1.00 -10.04 15.42
C TYR A 80 -0.70 -11.29 16.22
N ASP A 81 0.35 -11.24 17.04
CA ASP A 81 0.87 -12.46 17.67
C ASP A 81 -0.05 -12.95 18.80
N ASP A 82 -0.83 -12.04 19.38
CA ASP A 82 -1.75 -12.31 20.49
C ASP A 82 -3.14 -12.79 20.02
N THR A 83 -3.36 -13.07 18.73
CA THR A 83 -4.67 -13.58 18.25
C THR A 83 -5.09 -14.87 18.94
N LYS A 84 -4.13 -15.64 19.47
CA LYS A 84 -4.38 -16.90 20.21
C LYS A 84 -4.92 -16.68 21.62
N LEU A 85 -4.82 -15.46 22.14
CA LEU A 85 -5.29 -15.09 23.47
C LEU A 85 -6.74 -14.60 23.46
N LEU A 86 -7.30 -14.34 22.28
CA LEU A 86 -8.66 -13.85 22.10
C LEU A 86 -9.67 -15.00 22.15
N GLU A 87 -10.80 -14.76 22.80
CA GLU A 87 -11.96 -15.64 22.66
C GLU A 87 -12.58 -15.51 21.25
N ASP A 88 -13.35 -16.52 20.80
CA ASP A 88 -13.92 -16.54 19.44
C ASP A 88 -14.75 -15.28 19.11
N ALA A 89 -15.47 -14.72 20.09
CA ALA A 89 -16.24 -13.49 19.89
C ALA A 89 -15.33 -12.26 19.70
N GLU A 90 -14.29 -12.11 20.52
CA GLU A 90 -13.31 -11.03 20.41
C GLU A 90 -12.49 -11.15 19.13
N LEU A 91 -12.13 -12.40 18.78
CA LEU A 91 -11.42 -12.72 17.56
C LEU A 91 -12.27 -12.37 16.33
N ALA A 92 -13.56 -12.68 16.31
CA ALA A 92 -14.45 -12.31 15.21
C ALA A 92 -14.54 -10.78 15.04
N VAL A 93 -14.62 -10.02 16.14
CA VAL A 93 -14.60 -8.54 16.10
C VAL A 93 -13.28 -8.02 15.55
N TYR A 94 -12.15 -8.56 16.02
CA TYR A 94 -10.82 -8.22 15.52
C TYR A 94 -10.68 -8.51 14.01
N LEU A 95 -11.05 -9.71 13.58
CA LEU A 95 -10.98 -10.12 12.17
C LEU A 95 -11.86 -9.25 11.29
N ARG A 96 -13.08 -8.95 11.74
CA ARG A 96 -13.99 -8.03 11.03
C ARG A 96 -13.35 -6.66 10.87
N HIS A 97 -12.78 -6.10 11.94
CA HIS A 97 -12.09 -4.80 11.89
C HIS A 97 -10.88 -4.80 10.95
N LYS A 98 -10.13 -5.90 10.89
CA LYS A 98 -8.96 -6.04 10.01
C LYS A 98 -9.34 -6.27 8.55
N LEU A 99 -10.41 -7.01 8.29
CA LEU A 99 -10.90 -7.27 6.94
C LEU A 99 -11.63 -6.07 6.33
N ASN A 100 -12.44 -5.36 7.13
CA ASN A 100 -13.28 -4.26 6.64
C ASN A 100 -12.49 -2.94 6.50
N ARG A 101 -11.52 -2.95 5.58
CA ARG A 101 -10.64 -1.81 5.28
C ARG A 101 -10.46 -1.72 3.77
N PRO A 102 -10.12 -0.53 3.23
CA PRO A 102 -9.70 -0.39 1.85
C PRO A 102 -8.53 -1.34 1.54
N ILE A 103 -8.51 -1.88 0.32
CA ILE A 103 -7.46 -2.80 -0.15
C ILE A 103 -6.60 -2.07 -1.17
N ARG A 104 -5.27 -2.24 -1.09
CA ARG A 104 -4.35 -1.85 -2.15
C ARG A 104 -3.41 -2.99 -2.53
N VAL A 105 -3.26 -3.20 -3.83
CA VAL A 105 -2.25 -4.08 -4.40
C VAL A 105 -1.23 -3.21 -5.11
N CYS A 106 0.02 -3.28 -4.67
CA CYS A 106 1.09 -2.41 -5.12
C CYS A 106 2.10 -3.22 -5.92
N GLY A 107 2.37 -2.80 -7.16
CA GLY A 107 3.51 -3.29 -7.91
C GLY A 107 4.81 -2.83 -7.25
N MET A 108 5.79 -3.71 -7.14
CA MET A 108 7.12 -3.45 -6.60
C MET A 108 8.16 -3.87 -7.62
N VAL A 109 9.18 -3.06 -7.83
CA VAL A 109 10.26 -3.36 -8.78
C VAL A 109 11.57 -3.55 -8.03
N ARG A 110 12.47 -4.38 -8.56
CA ARG A 110 13.79 -4.59 -7.97
C ARG A 110 14.57 -3.29 -7.92
N ASN A 111 15.15 -2.99 -6.76
CA ASN A 111 15.93 -1.78 -6.59
C ASN A 111 17.29 -1.90 -7.28
N GLN A 112 17.60 -0.93 -8.14
CA GLN A 112 18.90 -0.80 -8.83
C GLN A 112 19.73 0.36 -8.27
N GLY A 113 19.48 0.77 -7.02
CA GLY A 113 20.12 1.90 -6.36
C GLY A 113 19.33 3.20 -6.46
N GLU A 114 18.06 3.13 -6.84
CA GLU A 114 17.18 4.30 -6.89
C GLU A 114 16.77 4.71 -5.46
N PRO A 115 16.87 6.00 -5.10
CA PRO A 115 16.32 6.49 -3.85
C PRO A 115 14.79 6.50 -3.93
N GLY A 116 14.13 5.99 -2.90
CA GLY A 116 12.68 5.95 -2.82
C GLY A 116 12.15 5.12 -1.66
N GLY A 117 10.82 5.08 -1.53
CA GLY A 117 10.16 4.26 -0.53
C GLY A 117 10.20 2.78 -0.88
N GLY A 118 10.42 1.93 0.12
CA GLY A 118 10.51 0.48 -0.01
C GLY A 118 9.39 -0.26 0.74
N PRO A 119 9.19 -1.56 0.45
CA PRO A 119 8.25 -2.40 1.18
C PRO A 119 8.84 -2.85 2.53
N PHE A 120 8.11 -2.63 3.62
CA PHE A 120 8.50 -3.03 4.97
C PHE A 120 7.32 -3.59 5.76
N TRP A 121 7.61 -4.34 6.81
CA TRP A 121 6.64 -4.64 7.86
C TRP A 121 6.73 -3.55 8.94
N THR A 122 5.59 -3.02 9.35
CA THR A 122 5.52 -1.98 10.39
C THR A 122 4.49 -2.36 11.44
N TYR A 123 4.76 -1.96 12.68
CA TYR A 123 3.78 -2.09 13.75
C TYR A 123 2.70 -1.01 13.61
N ASN A 124 1.47 -1.43 13.81
CA ASN A 124 0.28 -0.60 13.90
C ASN A 124 0.04 -0.23 15.38
N GLN A 125 -0.80 0.78 15.62
CA GLN A 125 -1.08 1.27 16.98
C GLN A 125 -1.73 0.22 17.89
N ASP A 126 -2.42 -0.76 17.32
CA ASP A 126 -3.04 -1.88 18.05
C ASP A 126 -2.09 -3.06 18.31
N GLY A 127 -0.79 -2.92 18.02
CA GLY A 127 0.21 -3.96 18.21
C GLY A 127 0.26 -5.02 17.11
N SER A 128 -0.69 -5.00 16.16
CA SER A 128 -0.56 -5.79 14.92
C SER A 128 0.57 -5.23 14.05
N TYR A 129 1.03 -5.99 13.06
CA TYR A 129 1.97 -5.52 12.06
C TYR A 129 1.55 -5.95 10.66
N SER A 130 1.79 -5.08 9.69
CA SER A 130 1.36 -5.25 8.29
C SER A 130 2.34 -4.61 7.31
N LEU A 131 2.16 -4.92 6.03
CA LEU A 131 2.98 -4.35 4.96
C LEU A 131 2.70 -2.85 4.77
N GLN A 132 3.76 -2.05 4.75
CA GLN A 132 3.73 -0.61 4.47
C GLN A 132 4.84 -0.20 3.52
N ILE A 133 4.67 0.98 2.92
CA ILE A 133 5.68 1.62 2.08
C ILE A 133 6.31 2.72 2.91
N LEU A 134 7.59 2.58 3.26
CA LEU A 134 8.32 3.57 4.04
C LEU A 134 9.41 4.23 3.21
N GLU A 135 9.53 5.54 3.38
CA GLU A 135 10.66 6.33 2.89
C GLU A 135 11.78 6.40 3.94
N SER A 136 12.99 6.76 3.51
CA SER A 136 14.14 6.87 4.42
C SER A 136 13.93 7.87 5.56
N SER A 137 13.14 8.92 5.34
CA SER A 137 12.76 9.91 6.37
C SER A 137 11.92 9.33 7.51
N GLN A 138 11.25 8.19 7.28
CA GLN A 138 10.40 7.50 8.24
C GLN A 138 11.14 6.37 8.97
N ILE A 139 12.41 6.14 8.64
CA ILE A 139 13.24 5.08 9.22
C ILE A 139 14.34 5.73 10.06
N ASP A 140 14.41 5.32 11.33
CA ASP A 140 15.50 5.73 12.21
C ASP A 140 16.80 5.03 11.80
N LEU A 141 17.58 5.70 10.96
CA LEU A 141 18.88 5.22 10.46
C LEU A 141 20.00 5.32 11.52
N SER A 142 19.73 5.88 12.70
CA SER A 142 20.68 5.84 13.82
C SER A 142 20.65 4.51 14.56
N ASP A 143 19.54 3.77 14.46
CA ASP A 143 19.40 2.39 14.91
C ASP A 143 20.09 1.43 13.91
N PRO A 144 21.17 0.73 14.29
CA PRO A 144 21.88 -0.17 13.39
C PRO A 144 21.03 -1.30 12.81
N ALA A 145 20.03 -1.79 13.56
CA ALA A 145 19.17 -2.88 13.11
C ALA A 145 18.20 -2.40 12.02
N LYS A 146 17.57 -1.24 12.22
CA LYS A 146 16.68 -0.63 11.20
C LYS A 146 17.45 -0.20 9.96
N LYS A 147 18.65 0.36 10.16
CA LYS A 147 19.56 0.68 9.05
C LYS A 147 19.91 -0.56 8.21
N ALA A 148 20.26 -1.68 8.86
CA ALA A 148 20.56 -2.92 8.15
C ALA A 148 19.34 -3.44 7.36
N LEU A 149 18.13 -3.38 7.93
CA LEU A 149 16.89 -3.77 7.21
C LEU A 149 16.63 -2.87 6.00
N PHE A 150 16.84 -1.57 6.13
CA PHE A 150 16.71 -0.61 5.03
C PHE A 150 17.71 -0.91 3.90
N GLU A 151 18.99 -1.11 4.24
CA GLU A 151 20.06 -1.40 3.27
C GLU A 151 19.90 -2.77 2.57
N GLN A 152 19.23 -3.74 3.22
CA GLN A 152 18.92 -5.05 2.65
C GLN A 152 17.63 -5.04 1.80
N GLY A 153 16.91 -3.92 1.73
CA GLY A 153 15.72 -3.77 0.91
C GLY A 153 16.00 -4.07 -0.56
N THR A 154 15.36 -5.11 -1.10
CA THR A 154 15.61 -5.58 -2.48
C THR A 154 14.71 -4.92 -3.52
N HIS A 155 13.65 -4.23 -3.08
CA HIS A 155 12.61 -3.66 -3.92
C HIS A 155 12.31 -2.22 -3.52
N PHE A 156 11.71 -1.48 -4.43
CA PHE A 156 11.18 -0.15 -4.16
C PHE A 156 9.80 0.01 -4.81
N ASN A 157 9.05 1.01 -4.32
CA ASN A 157 7.73 1.36 -4.80
C ASN A 157 7.82 2.28 -6.04
N PRO A 158 7.41 1.82 -7.24
CA PRO A 158 7.29 2.63 -8.44
C PRO A 158 6.05 3.54 -8.45
N VAL A 159 5.22 3.48 -7.40
CA VAL A 159 3.89 4.09 -7.34
C VAL A 159 3.00 3.55 -8.47
N ASP A 160 2.83 2.23 -8.52
CA ASP A 160 1.85 1.55 -9.37
C ASP A 160 0.90 0.77 -8.47
N LEU A 161 -0.23 1.41 -8.13
CA LEU A 161 -1.18 0.91 -7.14
C LEU A 161 -2.52 0.64 -7.81
N VAL A 162 -3.16 -0.44 -7.40
CA VAL A 162 -4.58 -0.67 -7.64
C VAL A 162 -5.27 -0.67 -6.28
N CYS A 163 -6.31 0.14 -6.12
CA CYS A 163 -7.01 0.37 -4.86
C CYS A 163 -8.47 -0.03 -4.98
N SER A 164 -9.04 -0.62 -3.92
CA SER A 164 -10.47 -0.87 -3.73
C SER A 164 -11.00 0.07 -2.65
N LEU A 165 -11.97 0.91 -3.00
CA LEU A 165 -12.46 2.00 -2.16
C LEU A 165 -13.84 1.74 -1.53
N THR A 166 -14.49 0.64 -1.87
CA THR A 166 -15.80 0.26 -1.34
C THR A 166 -15.72 -0.95 -0.43
N ASP A 167 -16.63 -1.01 0.53
CA ASP A 167 -16.83 -2.16 1.40
C ASP A 167 -17.67 -3.28 0.74
N TYR A 168 -17.93 -4.34 1.51
CA TYR A 168 -18.68 -5.52 1.10
C TYR A 168 -20.19 -5.27 0.95
N GLN A 169 -20.70 -4.12 1.42
CA GLN A 169 -22.07 -3.68 1.26
C GLN A 169 -22.24 -2.76 0.04
N GLY A 170 -21.15 -2.42 -0.65
CA GLY A 170 -21.13 -1.50 -1.78
C GLY A 170 -21.07 -0.03 -1.37
N ALA A 171 -20.82 0.28 -0.10
CA ALA A 171 -20.63 1.65 0.37
C ALA A 171 -19.17 2.07 0.21
N HIS A 172 -18.94 3.34 -0.14
CA HIS A 172 -17.59 3.90 -0.13
C HIS A 172 -17.06 4.02 1.30
N PHE A 173 -15.82 3.60 1.49
CA PHE A 173 -15.09 3.92 2.71
C PHE A 173 -14.83 5.42 2.78
N ASN A 174 -15.00 6.00 3.97
CA ASN A 174 -14.47 7.32 4.26
C ASN A 174 -12.96 7.20 4.50
N LEU A 175 -12.15 7.39 3.46
CA LEU A 175 -10.71 7.14 3.47
C LEU A 175 -9.93 7.91 4.56
N PRO A 176 -10.31 9.14 4.95
CA PRO A 176 -9.72 9.84 6.11
C PRO A 176 -9.70 9.03 7.41
N ASP A 177 -10.65 8.10 7.61
CA ASP A 177 -10.71 7.27 8.83
C ASP A 177 -9.56 6.24 8.91
N PHE A 178 -8.82 6.04 7.81
CA PHE A 178 -7.72 5.07 7.70
C PHE A 178 -6.32 5.73 7.64
N VAL A 179 -6.27 7.05 7.89
CA VAL A 179 -5.05 7.85 7.88
C VAL A 179 -4.35 7.79 9.22
N ASP A 180 -3.03 7.58 9.22
CA ASP A 180 -2.20 7.79 10.41
C ASP A 180 -1.65 9.21 10.44
N GLU A 181 -2.30 10.08 11.21
CA GLU A 181 -1.92 11.49 11.35
C GLU A 181 -0.52 11.68 11.98
N GLN A 182 -0.01 10.68 12.72
CA GLN A 182 1.31 10.78 13.38
C GLN A 182 2.48 10.67 12.41
N THR A 183 2.22 10.27 11.17
CA THR A 183 3.24 10.15 10.11
C THR A 183 3.52 11.46 9.38
N GLY A 184 2.81 12.55 9.72
CA GLY A 184 3.16 13.89 9.25
C GLY A 184 4.52 14.33 9.79
N PHE A 185 5.27 15.08 8.99
CA PHE A 185 6.61 15.53 9.37
C PHE A 185 6.86 16.99 8.99
N ILE A 186 7.84 17.62 9.65
CA ILE A 186 8.26 18.99 9.31
C ILE A 186 9.44 18.89 8.35
N SER A 187 9.28 19.45 7.15
CA SER A 187 10.37 19.59 6.19
C SER A 187 10.93 21.01 6.19
N GLU A 188 12.21 21.14 5.90
CA GLU A 188 12.85 22.44 5.67
C GLU A 188 12.90 22.73 4.16
N LYS A 189 12.35 23.87 3.75
CA LYS A 189 12.34 24.33 2.36
C LYS A 189 13.01 25.69 2.27
N SER A 190 13.79 25.94 1.21
CA SER A 190 14.33 27.26 0.93
C SER A 190 13.46 27.98 -0.09
N LYS A 191 13.03 29.21 0.21
CA LYS A 191 12.35 30.08 -0.76
C LYS A 191 12.97 31.47 -0.70
N GLY A 192 13.57 31.92 -1.80
CA GLY A 192 14.22 33.24 -1.88
C GLY A 192 15.35 33.44 -0.87
N GLY A 193 16.14 32.38 -0.60
CA GLY A 193 17.27 32.43 0.34
C GLY A 193 16.88 32.35 1.82
N LYS A 194 15.58 32.22 2.15
CA LYS A 194 15.10 32.00 3.52
C LYS A 194 14.73 30.54 3.74
N VAL A 195 15.18 29.99 4.87
CA VAL A 195 14.75 28.67 5.35
C VAL A 195 13.35 28.79 5.93
N LEU A 196 12.44 27.96 5.44
CA LEU A 196 11.07 27.83 5.87
C LEU A 196 10.86 26.42 6.43
N LYS A 197 10.03 26.31 7.46
CA LYS A 197 9.52 25.03 7.93
C LYS A 197 8.13 24.82 7.33
N ALA A 198 7.92 23.67 6.70
CA ALA A 198 6.64 23.27 6.14
C ALA A 198 6.17 22.01 6.88
N LEU A 199 4.92 22.01 7.33
CA LEU A 199 4.28 20.78 7.80
C LEU A 199 3.84 19.98 6.57
N GLU A 200 4.39 18.79 6.40
CA GLU A 200 3.96 17.83 5.40
C GLU A 200 2.97 16.87 6.04
N ARG A 201 1.77 16.82 5.47
CA ARG A 201 0.75 15.84 5.84
C ARG A 201 1.23 14.44 5.47
N PRO A 202 0.63 13.38 6.07
CA PRO A 202 0.85 12.01 5.64
C PRO A 202 0.80 11.87 4.11
N GLY A 203 1.84 11.26 3.53
CA GLY A 203 1.90 10.99 2.10
C GLY A 203 0.85 9.95 1.70
N LEU A 204 0.47 9.95 0.41
CA LEU A 204 -0.70 9.18 -0.06
C LEU A 204 -0.53 7.69 0.19
N TRP A 205 0.58 7.10 -0.26
CA TRP A 205 0.82 5.65 -0.17
C TRP A 205 1.61 5.24 1.07
N ASN A 206 1.94 6.16 1.97
CA ASN A 206 2.51 5.81 3.27
C ASN A 206 1.46 6.02 4.35
N GLY A 207 1.52 7.10 5.12
CA GLY A 207 0.66 7.35 6.26
C GLY A 207 -0.81 7.56 5.95
N ALA A 208 -1.16 8.12 4.79
CA ALA A 208 -2.57 8.29 4.43
C ALA A 208 -3.28 6.99 4.02
N MET A 209 -2.50 5.91 3.80
CA MET A 209 -2.97 4.55 3.55
C MET A 209 -2.43 3.59 4.62
N SER A 210 -2.18 4.08 5.84
CA SER A 210 -1.56 3.30 6.90
C SER A 210 -2.47 2.14 7.34
N ASP A 211 -3.77 2.40 7.55
CA ASP A 211 -4.70 1.34 7.99
C ASP A 211 -5.40 0.61 6.81
N TRP A 212 -4.66 0.35 5.73
CA TRP A 212 -5.16 -0.36 4.54
C TRP A 212 -4.66 -1.79 4.47
N ASN A 213 -5.48 -2.70 3.92
CA ASN A 213 -5.04 -4.04 3.57
C ASN A 213 -4.10 -3.98 2.36
N THR A 214 -2.82 -4.27 2.60
CA THR A 214 -1.73 -3.98 1.65
C THR A 214 -1.06 -5.26 1.17
N VAL A 215 -0.98 -5.43 -0.15
CA VAL A 215 -0.29 -6.58 -0.77
C VAL A 215 0.71 -6.09 -1.80
N PHE A 216 1.90 -6.67 -1.80
CA PHE A 216 2.98 -6.33 -2.73
C PHE A 216 3.20 -7.43 -3.76
N VAL A 217 3.41 -7.03 -5.01
CA VAL A 217 3.64 -7.93 -6.14
C VAL A 217 4.90 -7.49 -6.87
N GLU A 218 5.90 -8.36 -7.03
CA GLU A 218 7.05 -8.07 -7.90
C GLU A 218 6.57 -7.93 -9.35
N VAL A 219 6.87 -6.79 -9.97
CA VAL A 219 6.59 -6.49 -11.38
C VAL A 219 7.90 -6.19 -12.12
N PRO A 220 7.96 -6.36 -13.46
CA PRO A 220 9.17 -6.11 -14.22
C PRO A 220 9.61 -4.66 -14.10
N LEU A 221 10.92 -4.42 -14.04
CA LEU A 221 11.48 -3.07 -14.00
C LEU A 221 10.95 -2.18 -15.13
N LEU A 222 10.65 -2.75 -16.31
CA LEU A 222 10.09 -2.05 -17.46
C LEU A 222 8.73 -1.36 -17.18
N THR A 223 8.02 -1.69 -16.10
CA THR A 223 6.79 -0.95 -15.73
C THR A 223 7.09 0.40 -15.06
N PHE A 224 8.36 0.64 -14.71
CA PHE A 224 8.88 1.83 -14.06
C PHE A 224 9.93 2.53 -14.95
N ASN A 225 9.55 3.68 -15.51
CA ASN A 225 10.40 4.48 -16.39
C ASN A 225 10.26 5.96 -16.00
N PRO A 226 10.79 6.37 -14.84
CA PRO A 226 10.60 7.72 -14.33
C PRO A 226 11.46 8.72 -15.12
N VAL A 227 10.91 9.91 -15.33
CA VAL A 227 11.65 11.08 -15.81
C VAL A 227 11.83 12.07 -14.67
N LYS A 228 12.99 12.02 -14.00
CA LYS A 228 13.33 12.92 -12.87
C LYS A 228 14.11 14.14 -13.33
N THR A 229 14.87 14.01 -14.42
CA THR A 229 15.71 15.04 -15.03
C THR A 229 15.49 15.07 -16.54
N VAL A 230 15.84 16.18 -17.19
CA VAL A 230 15.74 16.31 -18.66
C VAL A 230 16.56 15.24 -19.38
N ASN A 231 17.70 14.82 -18.82
CA ASN A 231 18.54 13.78 -19.41
C ASN A 231 17.90 12.39 -19.38
N ASP A 232 16.94 12.13 -18.50
CA ASP A 232 16.22 10.85 -18.49
C ASP A 232 15.42 10.64 -19.77
N LEU A 233 14.99 11.72 -20.44
CA LEU A 233 14.34 11.64 -21.74
C LEU A 233 15.24 11.08 -22.84
N LEU A 234 16.57 11.10 -22.66
CA LEU A 234 17.52 10.54 -23.63
C LEU A 234 17.59 9.00 -23.56
N ARG A 235 17.00 8.37 -22.54
CA ARG A 235 16.99 6.91 -22.42
C ARG A 235 16.16 6.29 -23.56
N PRO A 236 16.52 5.10 -24.07
CA PRO A 236 15.83 4.46 -25.20
C PRO A 236 14.32 4.30 -25.01
N GLU A 237 13.86 4.21 -23.76
CA GLU A 237 12.46 4.06 -23.39
C GLU A 237 11.62 5.31 -23.68
N HIS A 238 12.25 6.48 -23.74
CA HIS A 238 11.59 7.78 -23.99
C HIS A 238 11.87 8.33 -25.41
N GLN A 239 12.69 7.64 -26.20
CA GLN A 239 13.00 8.04 -27.57
C GLN A 239 11.95 7.53 -28.58
N PRO A 240 11.73 8.26 -29.70
CA PRO A 240 10.96 7.76 -30.84
C PRO A 240 11.49 6.40 -31.33
N ALA A 241 10.61 5.60 -31.92
CA ALA A 241 10.99 4.33 -32.56
C ALA A 241 11.81 4.57 -33.82
#